data_AF-A0A3M1JXF2-F1
#
_entry.id   AF-A0A3M1JXF2-F1
#
_cell.length_a   1.000
_cell.length_b   1.000
_cell.length_c   1.000
_cell.angle_alpha   90.00
_cell.angle_beta   90.00
_cell.angle_gamma   90.00
#
_symmetry.space_group_name_H-M   'P 1'
#
loop_
_entity.id
_entity.type
_entity.pdbx_description
1 polymer ?
#
loop_
_entity_poly.entity_id
_entity_poly.type
_entity_poly.pdbx_seq_one_letter_code
_entity_poly.pdbx_strand_id
1 'polypeptide(L)'
;MSHAGRQQGDFQGNMTDEQKSGNDTSVHDATAGVKIKNPERLIRNIIRFLEGGGKVLSTVSARPPLDSGPYSAASELSGAGKVAGEVAKQWMKNPVRMLEAQRRLAQSYMQLWGRSMRRALGEDVEPLIKPDPGDKRFSHEDWSKNQIFDFWKQAYLLT
;
A
#
# COMPACT_ATOMS: atom_id res chain seq x y z
N MET A 1 -62.32 59.55 22.09
CA MET A 1 -61.40 59.93 23.18
C MET A 1 -60.35 58.83 23.22
N SER A 2 -59.23 58.96 22.49
CA SER A 2 -57.97 59.63 22.91
C SER A 2 -57.34 58.90 24.11
N HIS A 3 -56.09 58.44 24.15
CA HIS A 3 -54.83 58.72 23.44
C HIS A 3 -53.94 57.46 23.67
N ALA A 4 -53.25 56.89 22.68
CA ALA A 4 -51.97 57.28 22.06
C ALA A 4 -50.70 56.78 22.80
N GLY A 5 -49.79 56.22 21.99
CA GLY A 5 -48.43 55.73 22.29
C GLY A 5 -48.22 54.36 21.64
N ARG A 6 -47.86 54.15 20.35
CA ARG A 6 -46.74 54.66 19.52
C ARG A 6 -45.40 54.60 20.27
N GLN A 7 -44.29 54.09 19.75
CA GLN A 7 -43.89 53.54 18.44
C GLN A 7 -42.40 53.12 18.56
N GLN A 8 -41.92 52.27 17.65
CA GLN A 8 -40.50 52.07 17.24
C GLN A 8 -39.57 51.32 18.23
N GLY A 9 -38.70 50.40 17.79
CA GLY A 9 -38.35 50.00 16.43
C GLY A 9 -37.48 48.75 16.38
N ASP A 10 -37.48 48.11 15.21
CA ASP A 10 -36.45 47.21 14.73
C ASP A 10 -35.16 48.01 14.46
N PHE A 11 -34.02 47.62 15.05
CA PHE A 11 -32.70 47.64 14.40
C PHE A 11 -31.61 47.02 15.30
N GLN A 12 -30.96 45.98 14.75
CA GLN A 12 -29.53 45.61 14.83
C GLN A 12 -28.65 45.93 16.06
N GLY A 13 -27.86 44.91 16.44
CA GLY A 13 -26.59 45.01 17.18
C GLY A 13 -26.45 43.76 18.08
N ASN A 14 -25.86 42.64 17.67
CA ASN A 14 -24.48 42.37 17.22
C ASN A 14 -23.38 42.77 18.23
N MET A 15 -22.47 41.82 18.45
CA MET A 15 -21.09 41.93 18.96
C MET A 15 -20.85 42.20 20.44
N THR A 16 -20.56 41.11 21.17
CA THR A 16 -19.19 40.70 21.58
C THR A 16 -19.24 39.16 21.65
N ASP A 17 -18.63 38.32 20.81
CA ASP A 17 -17.28 38.32 20.22
C ASP A 17 -16.22 38.84 21.19
N GLU A 18 -15.68 37.94 22.01
CA GLU A 18 -14.24 37.72 22.22
C GLU A 18 -13.98 36.65 23.30
N GLN A 19 -14.00 35.39 22.88
CA GLN A 19 -12.85 34.52 23.17
C GLN A 19 -12.44 33.82 21.87
N LYS A 20 -11.75 34.62 21.08
CA LYS A 20 -10.97 34.25 19.92
C LYS A 20 -9.66 33.63 20.42
N SER A 21 -9.39 32.39 20.02
CA SER A 21 -8.07 31.91 19.61
C SER A 21 -8.29 30.47 19.15
N GLY A 22 -8.33 30.15 17.87
CA GLY A 22 -7.44 30.62 16.83
C GLY A 22 -6.70 29.39 16.33
N ASN A 23 -6.71 29.19 15.01
CA ASN A 23 -5.91 28.22 14.28
C ASN A 23 -6.17 26.75 14.61
N ASP A 24 -5.95 25.82 13.71
CA ASP A 24 -5.74 25.84 12.28
C ASP A 24 -6.05 24.40 11.88
N THR A 25 -6.63 24.26 10.70
CA THR A 25 -6.31 23.21 9.75
C THR A 25 -5.17 22.27 10.21
N SER A 26 -5.51 21.13 10.81
CA SER A 26 -4.52 20.08 11.09
C SER A 26 -5.07 18.73 10.64
N VAL A 27 -4.87 18.48 9.34
CA VAL A 27 -4.18 17.28 8.83
C VAL A 27 -4.49 15.99 9.63
N HIS A 28 -5.72 15.48 9.53
CA HIS A 28 -6.05 14.15 10.04
C HIS A 28 -6.65 13.20 8.98
N ASP A 29 -6.69 13.61 7.71
CA ASP A 29 -7.37 12.83 6.66
C ASP A 29 -6.45 12.41 5.51
N ALA A 30 -5.27 11.86 5.82
CA ALA A 30 -4.40 11.24 4.81
C ALA A 30 -4.14 9.73 5.06
N THR A 31 -4.65 9.17 6.16
CA THR A 31 -4.52 7.72 6.47
C THR A 31 -5.80 7.13 7.09
N ALA A 32 -6.97 7.66 6.74
CA ALA A 32 -8.24 7.13 7.20
C ALA A 32 -8.55 5.75 6.59
N GLY A 33 -7.97 4.71 7.20
CA GLY A 33 -8.73 3.53 7.58
C GLY A 33 -8.83 2.39 6.58
N VAL A 34 -7.75 1.60 6.44
CA VAL A 34 -7.93 0.14 6.41
C VAL A 34 -8.09 -0.34 7.85
N LYS A 35 -9.24 -0.03 8.45
CA LYS A 35 -9.63 -0.60 9.74
C LYS A 35 -10.14 -2.01 9.44
N ILE A 36 -9.41 -3.05 9.83
CA ILE A 36 -9.95 -4.42 9.80
C ILE A 36 -11.11 -4.43 10.81
N LYS A 37 -12.32 -4.16 10.32
CA LYS A 37 -13.52 -3.93 11.15
C LYS A 37 -13.86 -5.14 12.04
N ASN A 38 -13.37 -6.33 11.68
CA ASN A 38 -13.62 -7.56 12.42
C ASN A 38 -12.50 -8.59 12.15
N PRO A 39 -11.41 -8.59 12.95
CA PRO A 39 -10.29 -9.52 12.76
C PRO A 39 -10.71 -10.98 12.95
N GLU A 40 -11.69 -11.27 13.80
CA GLU A 40 -12.21 -12.63 14.01
C GLU A 40 -12.95 -13.14 12.77
N ARG A 41 -13.69 -12.28 12.05
CA ARG A 41 -14.34 -12.63 10.79
C ARG A 41 -13.31 -12.86 9.69
N LEU A 42 -12.23 -12.08 9.67
CA LEU A 42 -11.11 -12.32 8.76
C LEU A 42 -10.47 -13.68 9.03
N ILE A 43 -10.14 -14.00 10.28
CA ILE A 43 -9.55 -15.29 10.68
C ILE A 43 -10.48 -16.45 10.30
N ARG A 44 -11.79 -16.35 10.60
CA ARG A 44 -12.76 -17.38 10.20
C ARG A 44 -12.87 -17.56 8.68
N ASN A 45 -12.80 -16.48 7.91
CA ASN A 45 -12.80 -16.58 6.45
C ASN A 45 -11.51 -17.22 5.92
N ILE A 46 -10.35 -16.91 6.52
CA ILE A 46 -9.07 -17.52 6.18
C ILE A 46 -9.11 -19.02 6.48
N ILE A 47 -9.60 -19.44 7.65
CA ILE A 47 -9.73 -20.85 8.00
C ILE A 47 -10.64 -21.59 7.00
N ARG A 48 -11.82 -21.04 6.71
CA ARG A 48 -12.73 -21.63 5.71
C ARG A 48 -12.14 -21.68 4.31
N PHE A 49 -11.37 -20.66 3.93
CA PHE A 49 -10.65 -20.63 2.67
C PHE A 49 -9.58 -21.73 2.61
N LEU A 50 -8.82 -21.93 3.69
CA LEU A 50 -7.82 -22.99 3.79
C LEU A 50 -8.45 -24.39 3.77
N GLU A 51 -9.55 -24.60 4.48
CA GLU A 51 -10.32 -25.86 4.46
C GLU A 51 -10.87 -26.19 3.07
N GLY A 52 -11.47 -25.18 2.41
CA GLY A 52 -11.96 -25.30 1.03
C GLY A 52 -10.83 -25.56 0.03
N GLY A 53 -9.73 -24.82 0.15
CA GLY A 53 -8.53 -24.97 -0.69
C GLY A 53 -7.88 -26.35 -0.55
N GLY A 54 -7.77 -26.88 0.68
CA GLY A 54 -7.24 -28.21 0.93
C GLY A 54 -8.09 -29.32 0.31
N LYS A 55 -9.42 -29.21 0.37
CA LYS A 55 -10.35 -30.16 -0.25
C LYS A 55 -10.28 -30.12 -1.78
N VAL A 56 -10.18 -28.93 -2.38
CA VAL A 56 -10.00 -28.80 -3.83
C VAL A 56 -8.67 -29.41 -4.24
N LEU A 57 -7.58 -29.08 -3.55
CA LEU A 57 -6.25 -29.59 -3.85
C LEU A 57 -6.16 -31.11 -3.73
N SER A 58 -6.78 -31.72 -2.72
CA SER A 58 -6.80 -33.18 -2.57
C SER A 58 -7.61 -33.86 -3.68
N THR A 59 -8.74 -33.27 -4.08
CA THR A 59 -9.52 -33.81 -5.21
C THR A 59 -8.84 -33.65 -6.55
N VAL A 60 -7.99 -32.62 -6.73
CA VAL A 60 -7.20 -32.42 -7.95
C VAL A 60 -6.02 -33.38 -7.98
N SER A 61 -5.31 -33.57 -6.86
CA SER A 61 -4.16 -34.47 -6.76
C SER A 61 -4.52 -35.96 -6.84
N ALA A 62 -5.73 -36.33 -6.41
CA ALA A 62 -6.22 -37.71 -6.51
C ALA A 62 -6.77 -38.07 -7.90
N ARG A 63 -6.89 -37.10 -8.82
CA ARG A 63 -7.30 -37.39 -10.20
C ARG A 63 -6.11 -37.96 -10.96
N PRO A 64 -6.30 -39.06 -11.71
CA PRO A 64 -5.30 -39.52 -12.67
C PRO A 64 -4.92 -38.36 -13.62
N PRO A 65 -3.64 -38.23 -14.02
CA PRO A 65 -3.23 -37.19 -14.95
C PRO A 65 -4.10 -37.24 -16.21
N LEU A 66 -4.86 -36.17 -16.45
CA LEU A 66 -5.84 -36.09 -17.53
C LEU A 66 -5.20 -36.05 -18.93
N ASP A 67 -3.87 -35.94 -19.01
CA ASP A 67 -3.15 -35.97 -20.27
C ASP A 67 -1.71 -36.42 -20.01
N SER A 68 -1.16 -37.24 -20.90
CA SER A 68 0.26 -37.66 -20.92
C SER A 68 1.03 -37.03 -22.07
N GLY A 69 0.41 -36.06 -22.75
CA GLY A 69 1.03 -35.23 -23.76
C GLY A 69 2.15 -34.32 -23.25
N PRO A 70 2.85 -33.63 -24.17
CA PRO A 70 4.00 -32.77 -23.89
C PRO A 70 3.71 -31.54 -23.02
N TYR A 71 2.45 -31.26 -22.70
CA TYR A 71 1.99 -30.21 -21.77
C TYR A 71 1.23 -30.79 -20.56
N SER A 72 1.40 -32.08 -20.29
CA SER A 72 0.86 -32.72 -19.10
C SER A 72 1.44 -32.10 -17.82
N ALA A 73 0.68 -32.16 -16.73
CA ALA A 73 1.15 -31.70 -15.42
C ALA A 73 2.49 -32.34 -15.00
N ALA A 74 2.73 -33.60 -15.36
CA ALA A 74 3.99 -34.29 -15.09
C ALA A 74 5.15 -33.73 -15.93
N SER A 75 4.92 -33.45 -17.22
CA SER A 75 5.93 -32.85 -18.10
C SER A 75 6.27 -31.41 -17.71
N GLU A 76 5.27 -30.61 -17.32
CA GLU A 76 5.45 -29.25 -16.81
C GLU A 76 6.23 -29.24 -15.48
N LEU A 77 5.90 -30.16 -14.57
CA LEU A 77 6.62 -30.29 -13.29
C LEU A 77 8.09 -30.69 -13.51
N SER A 78 8.36 -31.60 -14.45
CA SER A 78 9.71 -31.98 -14.83
C SER A 78 10.47 -30.83 -15.50
N GLY A 79 9.82 -30.08 -16.39
CA GLY A 79 10.36 -28.87 -17.01
C GLY A 79 10.71 -27.81 -15.98
N ALA A 80 9.80 -27.51 -15.06
CA ALA A 80 10.00 -26.59 -13.95
C ALA A 80 11.15 -27.06 -13.04
N GLY A 81 11.27 -28.36 -12.77
CA GLY A 81 12.37 -28.94 -12.00
C GLY A 81 13.74 -28.73 -12.66
N LYS A 82 13.82 -28.88 -13.99
CA LYS A 82 15.06 -28.60 -14.75
C LYS A 82 15.44 -27.13 -14.66
N VAL A 83 14.48 -26.23 -14.88
CA VAL A 83 14.72 -24.78 -14.79
C VAL A 83 15.17 -24.40 -13.38
N ALA A 84 14.49 -24.92 -12.34
CA ALA A 84 14.88 -24.69 -10.94
C ALA A 84 16.29 -25.21 -10.65
N GLY A 85 16.67 -26.36 -11.19
CA GLY A 85 18.02 -26.92 -11.09
C GLY A 85 19.09 -26.04 -11.75
N GLU A 86 18.81 -25.49 -12.94
CA GLU A 86 19.73 -24.55 -13.61
C GLU A 86 19.88 -23.23 -12.83
N VAL A 87 18.79 -22.70 -12.29
CA VAL A 87 18.82 -21.54 -11.40
C VAL A 87 19.63 -21.84 -10.14
N ALA A 88 19.43 -23.00 -9.52
CA ALA A 88 20.18 -23.43 -8.34
C ALA A 88 21.68 -23.59 -8.63
N LYS A 89 22.06 -24.16 -9.78
CA LYS A 89 23.46 -24.22 -10.22
C LYS A 89 24.03 -22.81 -10.39
N GLN A 90 23.28 -21.90 -10.99
CA GLN A 90 23.72 -20.51 -11.17
C GLN A 90 23.88 -19.79 -9.83
N TRP A 91 23.00 -20.04 -8.86
CA TRP A 91 23.13 -19.54 -7.49
C TRP A 91 24.38 -20.10 -6.81
N MET A 92 24.64 -21.41 -6.91
CA MET A 92 25.81 -22.06 -6.31
C MET A 92 27.14 -21.58 -6.90
N LYS A 93 27.16 -21.05 -8.12
CA LYS A 93 28.36 -20.43 -8.70
C LYS A 93 28.76 -19.14 -7.97
N ASN A 94 27.81 -18.36 -7.44
CA ASN A 94 28.09 -17.08 -6.79
C ASN A 94 27.10 -16.75 -5.64
N PRO A 95 27.02 -17.57 -4.59
CA PRO A 95 26.03 -17.41 -3.52
C PRO A 95 26.23 -16.11 -2.74
N VAL A 96 27.49 -15.68 -2.53
CA VAL A 96 27.83 -14.45 -1.80
C VAL A 96 27.31 -13.22 -2.54
N ARG A 97 27.53 -13.13 -3.85
CA ARG A 97 27.08 -12.01 -4.68
C ARG A 97 25.56 -11.88 -4.70
N MET A 98 24.84 -13.00 -4.72
CA MET A 98 23.37 -13.01 -4.65
C MET A 98 22.88 -12.51 -3.30
N LEU A 99 23.49 -12.97 -2.20
CA LEU A 99 23.15 -12.55 -0.85
C LEU A 99 23.44 -11.05 -0.64
N GLU A 100 24.55 -10.55 -1.15
CA GLU A 100 24.89 -9.12 -1.13
C GLU A 100 23.86 -8.28 -1.89
N ALA A 101 23.42 -8.74 -3.07
CA ALA A 101 22.39 -8.06 -3.85
C ALA A 101 21.04 -8.04 -3.10
N GLN A 102 20.61 -9.19 -2.53
CA GLN A 102 19.41 -9.26 -1.71
C GLN A 102 19.51 -8.38 -0.46
N ARG A 103 20.67 -8.35 0.21
CA ARG A 103 20.92 -7.51 1.39
C ARG A 103 20.82 -6.03 1.01
N ARG A 104 21.45 -5.61 -0.09
CA ARG A 104 21.39 -4.23 -0.59
C ARG A 104 19.95 -3.82 -0.89
N LEU A 105 19.19 -4.70 -1.56
CA LEU A 105 17.78 -4.46 -1.85
C LEU A 105 16.96 -4.32 -0.56
N ALA A 106 17.12 -5.25 0.39
CA ALA A 106 16.45 -5.20 1.68
C ALA A 106 16.77 -3.91 2.46
N GLN A 107 18.04 -3.48 2.45
CA GLN A 107 18.47 -2.22 3.06
C GLN A 107 17.78 -1.02 2.39
N SER A 108 17.69 -1.00 1.06
CA SER A 108 16.98 0.06 0.33
C SER A 108 15.49 0.11 0.69
N TYR A 109 14.81 -1.03 0.78
CA TYR A 109 13.41 -1.08 1.22
C TYR A 109 13.21 -0.62 2.66
N MET A 110 14.10 -1.00 3.58
CA MET A 110 14.02 -0.52 4.98
C MET A 110 14.23 1.00 5.07
N GLN A 111 15.14 1.55 4.27
CA GLN A 111 15.33 3.00 4.17
C GLN A 111 14.09 3.70 3.61
N LEU A 112 13.49 3.15 2.55
CA LEU A 112 12.26 3.69 1.97
C LEU A 112 11.13 3.69 3.02
N TRP A 113 10.90 2.55 3.67
CA TRP A 113 9.88 2.42 4.70
C TRP A 113 10.08 3.43 5.85
N GLY A 114 11.30 3.58 6.36
CA GLY A 114 11.60 4.56 7.40
C GLY A 114 11.40 6.01 6.95
N ARG A 115 11.70 6.36 5.69
CA ARG A 115 11.40 7.69 5.14
C ARG A 115 9.90 7.92 4.96
N SER A 116 9.17 6.92 4.48
CA SER A 116 7.73 6.99 4.30
C SER A 116 7.00 7.15 5.63
N MET A 117 7.44 6.46 6.70
CA MET A 117 6.89 6.67 8.04
C MET A 117 7.12 8.10 8.53
N ARG A 118 8.33 8.63 8.40
CA ARG A 118 8.64 10.02 8.81
C ARG A 118 7.81 11.04 8.04
N ARG A 119 7.65 10.87 6.72
CA ARG A 119 6.72 11.69 5.92
C ARG A 119 5.27 11.58 6.37
N ALA A 120 4.82 10.37 6.71
CA ALA A 120 3.47 10.16 7.23
C ALA A 120 3.25 10.85 8.58
N LEU A 121 4.31 11.03 9.38
CA LEU A 121 4.31 11.81 10.62
C LEU A 121 4.41 13.33 10.39
N GLY A 122 4.46 13.78 9.13
CA GLY A 122 4.51 15.19 8.78
C GLY A 122 5.92 15.77 8.67
N GLU A 123 6.98 14.95 8.78
CA GLU A 123 8.34 15.40 8.55
C GLU A 123 8.59 15.66 7.06
N ASP A 124 9.29 16.76 6.75
CA ASP A 124 9.80 16.99 5.41
C ASP A 124 11.09 16.18 5.19
N VAL A 125 10.94 15.06 4.48
CA VAL A 125 12.04 14.14 4.16
C VAL A 125 12.20 14.10 2.65
N GLU A 126 13.40 14.31 2.13
CA GLU A 126 13.66 14.18 0.69
C GLU A 126 13.37 12.75 0.16
N PRO A 127 12.90 12.60 -1.09
CA PRO A 127 12.75 11.29 -1.72
C PRO A 127 14.08 10.51 -1.71
N LEU A 128 14.00 9.18 -1.54
CA LEU A 128 15.19 8.32 -1.58
C LEU A 128 15.79 8.24 -2.99
N ILE A 129 14.92 8.28 -4.01
CA ILE A 129 15.28 8.23 -5.42
C ILE A 129 14.35 9.15 -6.21
N LYS A 130 14.91 9.86 -7.21
CA LYS A 130 14.16 10.73 -8.11
C LYS A 130 14.09 10.06 -9.49
N PRO A 131 12.94 10.16 -10.19
CA PRO A 131 12.83 9.64 -11.54
C PRO A 131 13.77 10.37 -12.48
N ASP A 132 14.20 9.70 -13.56
CA ASP A 132 15.00 10.33 -14.60
C ASP A 132 14.23 11.50 -15.23
N PRO A 133 14.89 12.60 -15.66
CA PRO A 133 14.22 13.78 -16.20
C PRO A 133 13.33 13.53 -17.43
N GLY A 134 13.53 12.41 -18.14
CA GLY A 134 12.73 11.99 -19.29
C GLY A 134 11.58 11.03 -18.95
N ASP A 135 11.44 10.59 -17.70
CA ASP A 135 10.46 9.58 -17.30
C ASP A 135 9.07 10.19 -17.10
N LYS A 136 8.22 10.04 -18.11
CA LYS A 136 6.85 10.56 -18.09
C LYS A 136 5.89 9.76 -17.20
N ARG A 137 6.27 8.57 -16.71
CA ARG A 137 5.39 7.69 -15.91
C ARG A 137 4.93 8.38 -14.61
N PHE A 138 5.77 9.25 -14.05
CA PHE A 138 5.54 9.93 -12.78
C PHE A 138 5.28 11.43 -12.94
N SER A 139 4.82 11.87 -14.11
CA SER A 139 4.59 13.28 -14.43
C SER A 139 3.38 13.90 -13.75
N HIS A 140 2.39 13.09 -13.35
CA HIS A 140 1.20 13.58 -12.64
C HIS A 140 1.57 14.05 -11.22
N GLU A 141 0.96 15.15 -10.77
CA GLU A 141 1.30 15.78 -9.48
C GLU A 141 1.05 14.87 -8.26
N ASP A 142 0.03 14.01 -8.33
CA ASP A 142 -0.29 13.06 -7.25
C ASP A 142 0.85 12.09 -6.95
N TRP A 143 1.69 11.77 -7.94
CA TRP A 143 2.87 10.94 -7.71
C TRP A 143 3.88 11.56 -6.76
N SER A 144 3.83 12.87 -6.54
CA SER A 144 4.71 13.58 -5.60
C SER A 144 3.98 14.16 -4.40
N LYS A 145 2.70 14.53 -4.53
CA LYS A 145 1.90 15.10 -3.43
C LYS A 145 1.27 14.04 -2.52
N ASN A 146 0.87 12.89 -3.07
CA ASN A 146 0.22 11.84 -2.30
C ASN A 146 1.27 10.86 -1.74
N GLN A 147 1.30 10.69 -0.42
CA GLN A 147 2.27 9.84 0.27
C GLN A 147 2.23 8.37 -0.15
N ILE A 148 1.03 7.84 -0.45
CA ILE A 148 0.87 6.46 -0.91
C ILE A 148 1.43 6.31 -2.33
N PHE A 149 1.13 7.26 -3.21
CA PHE A 149 1.61 7.18 -4.60
C PHE A 149 3.11 7.41 -4.67
N ASP A 150 3.65 8.34 -3.89
CA ASP A 150 5.07 8.58 -3.79
C ASP A 150 5.84 7.36 -3.24
N PHE A 151 5.26 6.62 -2.27
CA PHE A 151 5.82 5.35 -1.83
C PHE A 151 5.92 4.32 -2.97
N TRP A 152 4.83 4.11 -3.72
CA TRP A 152 4.83 3.15 -4.83
C TRP A 152 5.78 3.55 -5.96
N LYS A 153 5.85 4.85 -6.29
CA LYS A 153 6.84 5.39 -7.23
C LYS A 153 8.25 5.06 -6.77
N GLN A 154 8.61 5.38 -5.53
CA GLN A 154 9.96 5.13 -5.01
C GLN A 154 10.27 3.63 -4.91
N ALA A 155 9.30 2.79 -4.56
CA ALA A 155 9.46 1.34 -4.53
C ALA A 155 9.73 0.76 -5.93
N TYR A 156 9.09 1.32 -6.96
CA TYR A 156 9.30 0.93 -8.35
C TYR A 156 10.68 1.38 -8.87
N LEU A 157 11.13 2.58 -8.49
CA LEU A 157 12.43 3.10 -8.92
C LEU A 157 13.63 2.40 -8.23
N LEU A 158 13.40 1.66 -7.14
CA LEU A 158 14.45 0.91 -6.43
C LEU A 158 14.89 -0.38 -7.12
N THR A 159 14.14 -0.85 -8.11
CA THR A 159 14.41 -2.08 -8.89
C THR A 159 14.90 -1.75 -10.28
#